data_AF-G6YDF5-F1
#
_entry.id   AF-G6YDF5-F1
#
_cell.length_a   1.000
_cell.length_b   1.000
_cell.length_c   1.000
_cell.angle_alpha   90.00
_cell.angle_beta   90.00
_cell.angle_gamma   90.00
#
_symmetry.space_group_name_H-M   'P 1'
#
loop_
_entity.id
_entity.type
_entity.pdbx_description
1 polymer ?
#
loop_
_entity_poly.entity_id
_entity_poly.type
_entity_poly.pdbx_seq_one_letter_code
_entity_poly.pdbx_strand_id
1 'polypeptide(L)' 'MDIVALKAKWRDHFTSEPPPYNRKFLESRLAYRIQELAYGGLKPETLKRLAALAEQLEPRPRRQER' A
#
# COMPACT_ATOMS: atom_id res chain seq x y z
N MET A 1 17.62 -0.33 -8.56
CA MET A 1 17.73 -1.31 -7.47
C MET A 1 17.31 -2.67 -8.02
N ASP A 2 18.11 -3.71 -7.88
CA ASP A 2 17.74 -5.04 -8.43
C ASP A 2 16.51 -5.65 -7.71
N ILE A 3 15.81 -6.57 -8.39
CA ILE A 3 14.62 -7.24 -7.85
C ILE A 3 14.91 -7.98 -6.53
N VAL A 4 16.10 -8.58 -6.38
CA VAL A 4 16.50 -9.26 -5.14
C VAL A 4 16.58 -8.26 -3.98
N ALA A 5 17.15 -7.09 -4.24
CA ALA A 5 17.29 -6.03 -3.25
C ALA A 5 15.93 -5.41 -2.87
N LEU A 6 15.01 -5.27 -3.83
CA LEU A 6 13.63 -4.84 -3.56
C LEU A 6 12.89 -5.85 -2.68
N LYS A 7 13.02 -7.15 -2.94
CA LYS A 7 12.44 -8.21 -2.10
C LYS A 7 13.02 -8.23 -0.68
N ALA A 8 14.32 -7.93 -0.52
CA ALA A 8 14.93 -7.79 0.80
C ALA A 8 14.34 -6.60 1.58
N LYS A 9 14.27 -5.40 0.97
CA LYS A 9 13.63 -4.24 1.58
C LYS A 9 12.16 -4.46 1.92
N TRP A 10 11.43 -5.22 1.10
CA TRP A 10 10.05 -5.55 1.39
C TRP A 10 9.91 -6.31 2.72
N ARG A 11 10.73 -7.34 2.91
CA ARG A 11 10.72 -8.13 4.15
C ARG A 11 11.08 -7.29 5.38
N ASP A 12 12.01 -6.34 5.21
CA ASP A 12 12.39 -5.40 6.27
C ASP A 12 11.23 -4.48 6.67
N HIS A 13 10.55 -3.85 5.69
CA HIS A 13 9.52 -2.86 5.97
C HIS A 13 8.12 -3.43 6.27
N PHE A 14 7.81 -4.64 5.79
CA PHE A 14 6.48 -5.26 5.89
C PHE A 14 6.46 -6.56 6.69
N THR A 15 7.62 -7.12 7.07
CA THR A 15 7.74 -8.40 7.82
C THR A 15 6.92 -9.53 7.18
N SER A 16 6.79 -9.51 5.86
CA SER A 16 5.98 -10.44 5.09
C SER A 16 6.66 -10.74 3.76
N GLU A 17 6.26 -11.82 3.09
CA GLU A 17 6.84 -12.19 1.80
C GLU A 17 6.37 -11.22 0.70
N PRO A 18 7.28 -10.74 -0.17
CA PRO A 18 6.87 -9.91 -1.30
C PRO A 18 6.01 -10.74 -2.26
N PRO A 19 4.85 -10.22 -2.69
CA PRO A 19 4.01 -10.91 -3.67
C PRO A 19 4.76 -11.11 -5.00
N PRO A 20 4.35 -12.09 -5.83
CA PRO A 20 5.03 -12.44 -7.10
C PRO A 20 4.86 -11.38 -8.22
N TYR A 21 4.48 -10.16 -7.87
CA TYR A 21 4.18 -9.09 -8.83
C TYR A 21 5.44 -8.51 -9.50
N ASN A 22 5.18 -7.71 -10.54
CA ASN A 22 6.22 -7.02 -11.29
C ASN A 22 7.02 -6.02 -10.41
N ARG A 23 8.24 -5.73 -10.84
CA ARG A 23 9.17 -4.84 -10.14
C ARG A 23 8.60 -3.45 -9.83
N LYS A 24 7.87 -2.85 -10.78
CA LYS A 24 7.26 -1.52 -10.63
C LYS A 24 6.32 -1.46 -9.42
N PHE A 25 5.55 -2.52 -9.17
CA PHE A 25 4.68 -2.59 -8.00
C PHE A 25 5.48 -2.51 -6.69
N LEU A 26 6.54 -3.31 -6.57
CA LEU A 26 7.39 -3.31 -5.38
C LEU A 26 8.03 -1.94 -5.15
N GLU A 27 8.52 -1.30 -6.21
CA GLU A 27 9.11 0.04 -6.15
C GLU A 27 8.09 1.07 -5.64
N SER A 28 6.89 1.14 -6.23
CA SER A 28 5.85 2.08 -5.81
C SER A 28 5.41 1.85 -4.36
N ARG A 29 5.26 0.59 -3.94
CA ARG A 29 4.79 0.27 -2.59
C ARG A 29 5.86 0.52 -1.52
N LEU A 30 7.13 0.22 -1.83
CA LEU A 30 8.26 0.54 -0.96
C LEU A 30 8.45 2.06 -0.85
N ALA A 31 8.33 2.80 -1.94
CA ALA A 31 8.42 4.26 -1.91
C ALA A 31 7.34 4.87 -1.01
N TYR A 32 6.09 4.39 -1.14
CA TYR A 32 5.00 4.81 -0.27
C TYR A 32 5.29 4.50 1.21
N ARG A 33 5.78 3.30 1.52
CA ARG A 33 6.11 2.91 2.89
C ARG A 33 7.21 3.77 3.51
N ILE A 34 8.24 4.09 2.72
CA ILE A 34 9.32 4.98 3.15
C ILE A 34 8.78 6.39 3.40
N GLN A 35 7.85 6.88 2.57
CA GLN A 35 7.19 8.17 2.81
C GLN A 35 6.38 8.16 4.11
N GLU A 36 5.61 7.11 4.39
CA GLU A 36 4.88 6.99 5.67
C GLU A 36 5.82 6.99 6.88
N LEU A 37 6.98 6.34 6.78
CA LEU A 37 7.97 6.30 7.86
C LEU A 37 8.65 7.66 8.07
N ALA A 38 8.89 8.42 7.00
CA ALA A 38 9.58 9.71 7.07
C ALA A 38 8.65 10.87 7.47
N TYR A 39 7.41 10.87 6.95
CA TYR A 39 6.48 11.99 7.07
C TYR A 39 5.28 11.68 7.97
N GLY A 40 5.17 10.44 8.46
CA GLY A 40 3.99 9.94 9.14
C GLY A 40 2.90 9.50 8.16
N GLY A 41 1.85 8.87 8.71
CA GLY A 41 0.65 8.52 7.95
C GLY A 41 -0.20 9.75 7.61
N LEU A 42 -1.37 9.51 7.02
CA LEU A 42 -2.35 10.56 6.75
C LEU A 42 -2.76 11.28 8.05
N LYS A 43 -2.97 12.60 7.97
CA LYS A 43 -3.50 13.39 9.09
C LYS A 43 -4.82 12.78 9.60
N PRO A 44 -5.11 12.85 10.90
CA PRO A 44 -6.33 12.28 11.48
C PRO A 44 -7.60 12.85 10.84
N GLU A 45 -7.62 14.12 10.46
CA GLU A 45 -8.72 14.72 9.69
C GLU A 45 -8.90 14.08 8.30
N THR A 46 -7.79 13.80 7.61
CA THR A 46 -7.84 13.12 6.30
C THR A 46 -8.37 11.69 6.46
N LEU A 47 -7.96 10.97 7.51
CA LEU A 47 -8.49 9.64 7.81
C LEU A 47 -9.99 9.69 8.13
N LYS A 48 -10.44 10.65 8.95
CA LYS A 48 -11.87 10.87 9.23
C LYS A 48 -12.67 11.15 7.96
N ARG A 49 -12.14 11.99 7.07
CA ARG A 49 -12.79 12.28 5.78
C ARG A 49 -12.86 11.05 4.88
N LEU A 50 -11.78 10.26 4.80
CA LEU A 50 -11.78 9.00 4.04
C LEU A 50 -12.78 7.98 4.60
N ALA A 51 -12.89 7.87 5.94
CA ALA A 51 -13.86 7.00 6.59
C ALA A 51 -15.30 7.44 6.28
N ALA A 52 -15.62 8.73 6.43
CA ALA A 52 -16.94 9.27 6.11
C ALA A 52 -17.30 9.07 4.62
N LEU A 53 -16.34 9.24 3.71
CA LEU A 53 -16.52 8.95 2.29
C LEU A 53 -16.74 7.46 2.02
N ALA A 54 -16.10 6.57 2.78
CA ALA A 54 -16.29 5.13 2.66
C ALA A 54 -17.67 4.69 3.18
N GLU A 55 -18.18 5.32 4.25
CA GLU A 55 -19.53 5.10 4.77
C GLU A 55 -20.63 5.56 3.79
N GLN A 56 -20.35 6.60 3.01
CA GLN A 56 -21.24 7.08 1.95
C GLN A 56 -21.15 6.24 0.66
N LEU A 57 -20.13 5.39 0.53
CA LEU A 57 -19.99 4.54 -0.63
C LEU A 57 -20.87 3.30 -0.45
N GLU A 58 -21.89 3.14 -1.30
CA GLU A 58 -22.54 1.84 -1.41
C GLU A 58 -21.50 0.77 -1.77
N PRO A 59 -21.54 -0.42 -1.13
CA PRO A 59 -20.61 -1.48 -1.44
C PRO A 59 -20.80 -1.86 -2.91
N ARG A 60 -19.84 -1.48 -3.76
CA ARG A 60 -19.85 -1.92 -5.16
C ARG A 60 -19.79 -3.44 -5.14
N PRO A 61 -20.68 -4.14 -5.87
CA PRO A 61 -20.61 -5.59 -5.95
C PRO A 61 -19.21 -5.95 -6.41
N ARG A 62 -18.54 -6.85 -5.67
CA ARG A 62 -17.23 -7.35 -6.09
C ARG A 62 -17.42 -7.84 -7.52
N ARG A 63 -16.74 -7.20 -8.47
CA ARG A 63 -16.70 -7.66 -9.85
C ARG A 63 -16.06 -9.05 -9.78
N GLN A 64 -16.89 -10.09 -9.81
CA GLN A 64 -16.43 -11.47 -9.96
C GLN A 64 -15.74 -11.53 -11.31
N GLU A 65 -14.41 -11.54 -11.28
CA GLU A 65 -13.60 -11.95 -12.41
C GLU A 65 -13.93 -13.43 -12.63
N ARG A 66 -14.63 -13.71 -13.74
CA ARG A 66 -15.02 -15.06 -14.18
C ARG A 66 -13.82 -15.78 -14.77
#